data_AF-A0A1G4WBM8-F1
#
_entry.id   AF-A0A1G4WBM8-F1
#
_cell.length_a   1.000
_cell.length_b   1.000
_cell.length_c   1.000
_cell.angle_alpha   90.00
_cell.angle_beta   90.00
_cell.angle_gamma   90.00
#
_symmetry.space_group_name_H-M   'P 1'
#
loop_
_entity.id
_entity.type
_entity.pdbx_description
1 polymer ?
#
loop_
_entity_poly.entity_id
_entity_poly.type
_entity_poly.pdbx_seq_one_letter_code
_entity_poly.pdbx_strand_id
1 'polypeptide(L)'
;MRLFIISSFILFFSSISAQENKIDYISFKYDISNIVFSDVEIFIVKSFQQSNYYDVTVKYYKFKDQVEKKLKLSPDEFNKILVQFKNIKNDDLFESFESGLDGATTSIEVGTLFYNSINYSIWGLHKEQTNKGSKEFLKTIQMILKIADIKISDFN
;
A
#
# COMPACT_ATOMS: atom_id res chain seq x y z
N MET A 1 -18.53 -52.71 0.69
CA MET A 1 -17.32 -52.05 1.23
C MET A 1 -16.67 -50.99 0.32
N ARG A 2 -17.21 -50.68 -0.87
CA ARG A 2 -16.66 -49.64 -1.77
C ARG A 2 -17.30 -48.24 -1.60
N LEU A 3 -18.48 -48.14 -0.99
CA LEU A 3 -19.18 -46.87 -0.79
C LEU A 3 -18.69 -46.03 0.42
N PHE A 4 -17.99 -46.64 1.38
CA PHE A 4 -17.49 -45.93 2.57
C PHE A 4 -16.23 -45.09 2.30
N ILE A 5 -15.47 -45.42 1.26
CA ILE A 5 -14.20 -44.72 0.95
C ILE A 5 -14.48 -43.37 0.28
N ILE A 6 -15.59 -43.25 -0.45
CA ILE A 6 -15.96 -42.01 -1.16
C ILE A 6 -16.51 -40.96 -0.18
N SER A 7 -17.27 -41.36 0.86
CA SER A 7 -17.77 -40.38 1.85
C SER A 7 -16.67 -39.83 2.75
N SER A 8 -15.61 -40.60 2.99
CA SER A 8 -14.47 -40.12 3.79
C SER A 8 -13.59 -39.12 3.06
N PHE A 9 -13.63 -39.06 1.72
CA PHE A 9 -12.81 -38.14 0.93
C PHE A 9 -13.46 -36.75 0.77
N ILE A 10 -14.79 -36.65 0.88
CA ILE A 10 -15.53 -35.39 0.71
C ILE A 10 -15.49 -34.53 1.99
N LEU A 11 -15.30 -35.14 3.17
CA LEU A 11 -15.25 -34.41 4.45
C LEU A 11 -13.91 -33.72 4.73
N PHE A 12 -12.84 -34.01 3.98
CA PHE A 12 -11.56 -33.32 4.14
C PHE A 12 -11.48 -31.98 3.41
N PHE A 13 -12.44 -31.65 2.53
CA PHE A 13 -12.46 -30.36 1.82
C PHE A 13 -13.36 -29.32 2.47
N SER A 14 -14.20 -29.68 3.46
CA SER A 14 -15.09 -28.73 4.13
C SER A 14 -14.41 -27.85 5.18
N SER A 15 -13.12 -28.05 5.46
CA SER A 15 -12.38 -27.32 6.50
C SER A 15 -11.23 -26.47 5.96
N ILE A 16 -11.15 -26.23 4.65
CA ILE A 16 -10.48 -25.03 4.14
C ILE A 16 -11.45 -23.87 4.39
N SER A 17 -11.64 -23.54 5.66
CA SER A 17 -12.12 -22.23 6.07
C SER A 17 -11.28 -21.24 5.29
N ALA A 18 -11.91 -20.52 4.37
CA ALA A 18 -11.35 -19.34 3.75
C ALA A 18 -10.87 -18.47 4.92
N GLN A 19 -9.56 -18.52 5.17
CA GLN A 19 -8.90 -17.53 5.98
C GLN A 19 -9.17 -16.26 5.18
N GLU A 20 -10.15 -15.48 5.62
CA GLU A 20 -10.29 -14.11 5.15
C GLU A 20 -8.89 -13.53 5.31
N ASN A 21 -8.17 -13.37 4.20
CA ASN A 21 -6.83 -12.80 4.19
C ASN A 21 -7.04 -11.35 4.64
N LYS A 22 -7.00 -11.15 5.95
CA LYS A 22 -7.18 -9.85 6.55
C LYS A 22 -5.95 -9.06 6.14
N ILE A 23 -6.19 -8.04 5.32
CA ILE A 23 -5.17 -7.07 4.95
C ILE A 23 -4.67 -6.45 6.26
N ASP A 24 -3.38 -6.57 6.51
CA ASP A 24 -2.73 -6.11 7.74
C ASP A 24 -1.53 -5.20 7.47
N TYR A 25 -1.31 -4.87 6.20
CA TYR A 25 -0.13 -4.16 5.73
C TYR A 25 -0.45 -3.21 4.55
N ILE A 26 0.18 -2.04 4.59
CA ILE A 26 0.31 -1.09 3.47
C ILE A 26 1.76 -0.60 3.41
N SER A 27 2.39 -0.66 2.24
CA SER A 27 3.64 0.07 1.96
C SER A 27 3.42 1.09 0.88
N PHE A 28 4.05 2.24 1.06
CA PHE A 28 4.21 3.26 0.06
C PHE A 28 5.70 3.52 -0.13
N LYS A 29 6.12 3.63 -1.39
CA LYS A 29 7.47 4.04 -1.75
C LYS A 29 7.42 5.09 -2.86
N TYR A 30 8.18 6.15 -2.68
CA TYR A 30 8.51 7.14 -3.70
C TYR A 30 10.02 7.14 -3.89
N ASP A 31 10.49 6.82 -5.10
CA ASP A 31 11.89 6.58 -5.40
C ASP A 31 12.30 7.37 -6.64
N ILE A 32 13.16 8.39 -6.47
CA ILE A 32 13.76 9.11 -7.61
C ILE A 32 15.07 8.40 -7.97
N SER A 33 14.99 7.46 -8.92
CA SER A 33 16.12 6.58 -9.24
C SER A 33 17.39 7.32 -9.70
N ASN A 34 17.27 8.57 -10.15
CA ASN A 34 18.39 9.39 -10.61
C ASN A 34 19.00 10.29 -9.52
N ILE A 35 18.41 10.37 -8.32
CA ILE A 35 18.87 11.23 -7.22
C ILE A 35 19.11 10.38 -5.98
N VAL A 36 20.37 10.19 -5.62
CA VAL A 36 20.74 9.49 -4.38
C VAL A 36 20.22 10.29 -3.18
N PHE A 37 19.65 9.60 -2.18
CA PHE A 37 19.14 10.18 -0.93
C PHE A 37 17.88 11.06 -1.10
N SER A 38 16.89 10.57 -1.83
CA SER A 38 15.65 11.32 -2.11
C SER A 38 14.37 10.48 -2.02
N ASP A 39 14.51 9.22 -1.60
CA ASP A 39 13.42 8.29 -1.44
C ASP A 39 12.64 8.54 -0.14
N VAL A 40 11.34 8.24 -0.22
CA VAL A 40 10.44 8.21 0.93
C VAL A 40 9.73 6.87 0.95
N GLU A 41 9.82 6.21 2.10
CA GLU A 41 9.15 4.95 2.38
C GLU A 41 8.23 5.11 3.58
N ILE A 42 6.97 4.69 3.44
CA ILE A 42 6.00 4.64 4.53
C ILE A 42 5.49 3.22 4.63
N PHE A 43 5.74 2.60 5.77
CA PHE A 43 5.36 1.22 6.05
C PHE A 43 4.37 1.19 7.20
N ILE A 44 3.16 0.67 6.95
CA ILE A 44 2.06 0.57 7.91
C ILE A 44 1.76 -0.90 8.12
N VAL A 45 1.86 -1.39 9.35
CA VAL A 45 1.62 -2.81 9.68
C VAL A 45 0.84 -2.95 10.98
N LYS A 46 0.01 -3.97 11.08
CA LYS A 46 -0.70 -4.27 12.33
C LYS A 46 0.31 -4.49 13.46
N SER A 47 0.11 -3.82 14.59
CA SER A 47 1.04 -3.96 15.71
C SER A 47 1.01 -5.37 16.29
N PHE A 48 2.19 -5.97 16.46
CA PHE A 48 2.36 -7.26 17.11
C PHE A 48 2.13 -7.20 18.63
N GLN A 49 2.32 -6.03 19.23
CA GLN A 49 2.26 -5.87 20.69
C GLN A 49 0.84 -5.58 21.19
N GLN A 50 0.02 -4.88 20.40
CA GLN A 50 -1.35 -4.51 20.80
C GLN A 50 -2.27 -4.47 19.57
N SER A 51 -3.38 -5.23 19.61
CA SER A 51 -4.28 -5.41 18.45
C SER A 51 -5.04 -4.16 17.99
N ASN A 52 -4.91 -3.03 18.68
CA ASN A 52 -5.80 -1.88 18.57
C ASN A 52 -5.20 -0.70 17.80
N TYR A 53 -4.01 -0.84 17.22
CA TYR A 53 -3.42 0.14 16.31
C TYR A 53 -2.49 -0.53 15.30
N TYR A 54 -2.12 0.24 14.28
CA TYR A 54 -1.10 -0.10 13.30
C TYR A 54 0.16 0.71 13.61
N ASP A 55 1.31 0.06 13.56
CA ASP A 55 2.61 0.69 13.63
C ASP A 55 2.94 1.28 12.26
N VAL A 56 3.32 2.56 12.24
CA VAL A 56 3.71 3.28 11.03
C VAL A 56 5.17 3.68 11.14
N THR A 57 5.98 3.24 10.18
CA THR A 57 7.39 3.61 10.05
C THR A 57 7.54 4.46 8.79
N VAL A 58 8.04 5.68 8.94
CA VAL A 58 8.32 6.61 7.86
C VAL A 58 9.82 6.77 7.75
N LYS A 59 10.40 6.46 6.60
CA LYS A 59 11.82 6.70 6.30
C LYS A 59 11.90 7.70 5.16
N TYR A 60 12.75 8.70 5.34
CA TYR A 60 13.02 9.71 4.32
C TYR A 60 14.41 10.29 4.53
N TYR A 61 14.95 10.93 3.51
CA TYR A 61 16.23 11.61 3.62
C TYR A 61 16.08 13.09 3.96
N LYS A 62 16.91 13.56 4.88
CA LYS A 62 17.14 14.98 5.12
C LYS A 62 18.59 15.27 4.79
N PHE A 63 18.82 15.85 3.61
CA PHE A 63 20.15 15.95 3.00
C PHE A 63 20.75 14.57 2.72
N LYS A 64 21.77 14.15 3.48
CA LYS A 64 22.44 12.85 3.31
C LYS A 64 22.06 11.83 4.38
N ASP A 65 21.39 12.29 5.44
CA ASP A 65 21.05 11.44 6.58
C ASP A 65 19.65 10.87 6.39
N GLN A 66 19.53 9.55 6.56
CA GLN A 66 18.24 8.89 6.61
C GLN A 66 17.60 9.16 7.98
N VAL A 67 16.38 9.66 7.96
CA VAL A 67 15.57 9.92 9.15
C VAL A 67 14.46 8.88 9.19
N GLU A 68 14.29 8.24 10.36
CA GLU A 68 13.18 7.34 10.63
C GLU A 68 12.25 7.98 11.67
N LYS A 69 10.95 8.02 11.36
CA LYS A 69 9.89 8.50 12.25
C LYS A 69 8.90 7.36 12.48
N LYS A 70 8.58 7.08 13.74
CA LYS A 70 7.58 6.09 14.14
C LYS A 70 6.30 6.77 14.60
N LEU A 71 5.18 6.29 14.10
CA LEU A 71 3.84 6.80 14.37
C LEU A 71 2.90 5.63 14.68
N LYS A 72 1.71 5.95 15.18
CA LYS A 72 0.63 4.99 15.37
C LYS A 72 -0.59 5.44 14.58
N LEU A 73 -1.27 4.48 13.98
CA LEU A 73 -2.47 4.69 13.20
C LEU A 73 -3.63 3.90 13.78
N SER A 74 -4.79 4.53 13.89
CA SER A 74 -5.99 3.83 14.37
C SER A 74 -6.50 2.81 13.32
N PRO A 75 -7.21 1.75 13.75
CA PRO A 75 -7.83 0.81 12.81
C PRO A 75 -8.82 1.48 11.84
N ASP A 76 -9.53 2.52 12.29
CA ASP A 76 -10.48 3.27 11.47
C ASP A 76 -9.78 4.05 10.36
N GLU A 77 -8.65 4.69 10.66
CA GLU A 77 -7.86 5.40 9.65
C GLU A 77 -7.23 4.42 8.65
N PHE A 78 -6.70 3.29 9.14
CA PHE A 78 -6.20 2.22 8.27
C PHE A 78 -7.28 1.73 7.32
N ASN A 79 -8.48 1.43 7.85
CA ASN A 79 -9.62 0.99 7.03
C ASN A 79 -10.06 2.03 6.00
N LYS A 80 -9.98 3.33 6.31
CA LYS A 80 -10.26 4.39 5.33
C LYS A 80 -9.31 4.33 4.14
N ILE A 81 -8.01 4.10 4.37
CA ILE A 81 -7.03 3.94 3.29
C ILE A 81 -7.37 2.69 2.47
N LEU A 82 -7.69 1.57 3.12
CA LEU A 82 -8.06 0.34 2.42
C LEU A 82 -9.31 0.47 1.56
N VAL A 83 -10.35 1.14 2.07
CA VAL A 83 -11.57 1.41 1.29
C VAL A 83 -11.25 2.28 0.08
N GLN A 84 -10.41 3.29 0.25
CA GLN A 84 -9.98 4.15 -0.85
C GLN A 84 -9.13 3.40 -1.89
N PHE A 85 -8.19 2.55 -1.44
CA PHE A 85 -7.35 1.73 -2.32
C PHE A 85 -8.19 0.77 -3.20
N LYS A 86 -9.26 0.19 -2.64
CA LYS A 86 -10.18 -0.68 -3.39
C LYS A 86 -10.92 0.01 -4.54
N ASN A 87 -10.97 1.34 -4.55
CA ASN A 87 -11.58 2.11 -5.63
C ASN A 87 -10.63 2.31 -6.82
N ILE A 88 -9.35 1.97 -6.68
CA ILE A 88 -8.39 2.03 -7.78
C ILE A 88 -8.70 0.90 -8.75
N LYS A 89 -9.11 1.26 -9.97
CA LYS A 89 -9.29 0.30 -11.05
C LYS A 89 -7.98 0.12 -11.80
N ASN A 90 -7.76 -1.08 -12.34
CA ASN A 90 -6.58 -1.32 -13.17
C ASN A 90 -6.59 -0.43 -14.43
N ASP A 91 -7.74 -0.31 -15.09
CA ASP A 91 -7.91 0.47 -16.31
C ASP A 91 -7.52 1.94 -16.12
N ASP A 92 -7.85 2.50 -14.95
CA ASP A 92 -7.54 3.86 -14.53
C ASP A 92 -6.02 4.13 -14.44
N LEU A 93 -5.22 3.09 -14.16
CA LEU A 93 -3.76 3.19 -14.08
C LEU A 93 -3.10 3.10 -15.46
N PHE A 94 -3.60 2.20 -16.33
CA PHE A 94 -3.04 2.00 -17.68
C PHE A 94 -3.21 3.22 -18.58
N GLU A 95 -4.36 3.90 -18.52
CA GLU A 95 -4.65 5.09 -19.34
C GLU A 95 -3.90 6.35 -18.85
N SER A 96 -3.26 6.28 -17.68
CA SER A 96 -2.58 7.39 -17.02
C SER A 96 -1.05 7.35 -17.10
N PHE A 97 -0.49 6.51 -18.00
CA PHE A 97 0.94 6.40 -18.24
C PHE A 97 1.50 7.70 -18.86
N GLU A 98 1.71 8.70 -18.03
CA GLU A 98 2.50 9.90 -18.33
C GLU A 98 3.81 9.75 -17.58
N SER A 99 4.94 9.76 -18.29
CA SER A 99 6.25 9.71 -17.64
C SER A 99 6.42 10.93 -16.74
N GLY A 100 6.57 10.72 -15.42
CA GLY A 100 7.08 11.75 -14.53
C GLY A 100 8.39 12.31 -15.07
N LEU A 101 8.48 13.65 -15.19
CA LEU A 101 9.69 14.32 -15.68
C LEU A 101 10.87 14.19 -14.69
N ASP A 102 10.56 13.87 -13.43
CA ASP A 102 11.49 13.61 -12.34
C ASP A 102 12.18 12.23 -12.44
N GLY A 103 11.68 11.32 -13.28
CA GLY A 103 12.14 9.93 -13.33
C GLY A 103 11.85 9.16 -12.04
N ALA A 104 10.90 9.63 -11.23
CA ALA A 104 10.51 8.96 -10.00
C ALA A 104 9.59 7.78 -10.26
N THR A 105 9.61 6.80 -9.38
CA THR A 105 8.61 5.74 -9.32
C THR A 105 7.85 5.83 -8.02
N THR A 106 6.52 5.79 -8.11
CA THR A 106 5.63 5.78 -6.96
C THR A 106 4.88 4.46 -6.90
N SER A 107 5.00 3.75 -5.78
CA SER A 107 4.32 2.47 -5.60
C SER A 107 3.53 2.42 -4.29
N ILE A 108 2.39 1.75 -4.35
CA ILE A 108 1.60 1.34 -3.18
C ILE A 108 1.39 -0.17 -3.22
N GLU A 109 1.76 -0.84 -2.15
CA GLU A 109 1.51 -2.25 -1.93
C GLU A 109 0.54 -2.43 -0.76
N VAL A 110 -0.48 -3.27 -0.92
CA VAL A 110 -1.48 -3.57 0.12
C VAL A 110 -1.68 -5.07 0.21
N GLY A 111 -1.66 -5.64 1.41
CA GLY A 111 -1.80 -7.09 1.55
C GLY A 111 -1.74 -7.62 2.97
N THR A 112 -1.50 -8.93 3.05
CA THR A 112 -1.12 -9.62 4.29
C THR A 112 0.39 -9.84 4.27
N LEU A 113 1.06 -9.40 5.32
CA LEU A 113 2.51 -9.53 5.47
C LEU A 113 2.95 -10.98 5.20
N PHE A 114 3.89 -11.18 4.26
CA PHE A 114 4.48 -12.48 3.83
C PHE A 114 3.63 -13.43 2.98
N TYR A 115 2.39 -13.09 2.61
CA TYR A 115 1.53 -14.01 1.84
C TYR A 115 1.07 -13.43 0.50
N ASN A 116 0.08 -12.55 0.55
CA ASN A 116 -0.62 -12.04 -0.63
C ASN A 116 -0.64 -10.52 -0.57
N SER A 117 -0.20 -9.88 -1.64
CA SER A 117 -0.28 -8.43 -1.80
C SER A 117 -0.66 -8.03 -3.22
N ILE A 118 -1.27 -6.85 -3.33
CA ILE A 118 -1.53 -6.16 -4.58
C ILE A 118 -0.59 -4.96 -4.59
N ASN A 119 0.21 -4.83 -5.64
CA ASN A 119 1.13 -3.72 -5.84
C ASN A 119 0.72 -2.93 -7.08
N TYR A 120 0.55 -1.62 -6.90
CA TYR A 120 0.41 -0.66 -7.99
C TYR A 120 1.62 0.24 -8.02
N SER A 121 2.20 0.42 -9.21
CA SER A 121 3.37 1.27 -9.43
C SER A 121 3.17 2.13 -10.66
N ILE A 122 3.45 3.43 -10.54
CA ILE A 122 3.39 4.40 -11.62
C ILE A 122 4.67 5.24 -11.67
N TRP A 123 4.91 5.87 -12.82
CA TRP A 123 6.05 6.76 -13.02
C TRP A 123 5.63 8.19 -12.66
N GLY A 124 6.36 8.83 -11.76
CA GLY A 124 6.13 10.19 -11.28
C GLY A 124 4.97 10.34 -10.29
N LEU A 125 4.89 11.52 -9.67
CA LEU A 125 3.73 11.96 -8.89
C LEU A 125 3.48 13.46 -9.11
N HIS A 126 2.68 13.80 -10.12
CA HIS A 126 2.36 15.20 -10.41
C HIS A 126 1.00 15.64 -9.85
N LYS A 127 0.98 16.80 -9.19
CA LYS A 127 -0.26 17.40 -8.63
C LYS A 127 -1.36 17.64 -9.67
N GLU A 128 -0.96 17.89 -10.92
CA GLU A 128 -1.87 18.20 -12.03
C GLU A 128 -2.56 16.95 -12.63
N GLN A 129 -2.16 15.74 -12.21
CA GLN A 129 -2.79 14.48 -12.64
C GLN A 129 -4.16 14.22 -11.98
N THR A 130 -4.67 15.15 -11.17
CA THR A 130 -5.96 15.06 -10.47
C THR A 130 -7.19 14.95 -11.39
N ASN A 131 -7.04 15.20 -12.70
CA ASN A 131 -8.11 15.17 -13.70
C ASN A 131 -8.04 14.01 -14.72
N LYS A 132 -7.09 13.08 -14.60
CA LYS A 132 -6.98 11.89 -15.47
C LYS A 132 -7.06 10.59 -14.64
N GLY A 133 -7.15 9.43 -15.28
CA GLY A 133 -7.53 8.12 -14.70
C GLY A 133 -6.95 7.79 -13.31
N SER A 134 -5.76 8.26 -12.96
CA SER A 134 -5.08 8.01 -11.67
C SER A 134 -5.66 8.72 -10.43
N LYS A 135 -6.84 9.37 -10.50
CA LYS A 135 -7.43 10.14 -9.39
C LYS A 135 -7.53 9.36 -8.07
N GLU A 136 -8.04 8.13 -8.10
CA GLU A 136 -8.22 7.34 -6.88
C GLU A 136 -6.89 6.83 -6.30
N PHE A 137 -5.90 6.59 -7.16
CA PHE A 137 -4.52 6.27 -6.76
C PHE A 137 -3.86 7.47 -6.05
N LEU A 138 -3.93 8.66 -6.66
CA LEU A 138 -3.40 9.89 -6.05
C LEU A 138 -4.07 10.23 -4.72
N LYS A 139 -5.39 10.06 -4.61
CA LYS A 139 -6.10 10.22 -3.33
C LYS A 139 -5.59 9.24 -2.27
N THR A 140 -5.36 7.98 -2.64
CA THR A 140 -4.80 6.97 -1.74
C THR A 140 -3.44 7.41 -1.21
N ILE A 141 -2.56 7.87 -2.10
CA ILE A 141 -1.23 8.40 -1.73
C ILE A 141 -1.36 9.61 -0.79
N GLN A 142 -2.24 10.56 -1.12
CA GLN A 142 -2.47 11.74 -0.28
C GLN A 142 -2.88 11.36 1.14
N MET A 143 -3.72 10.33 1.29
CA MET A 143 -4.12 9.83 2.61
C MET A 143 -2.93 9.24 3.38
N ILE A 144 -2.06 8.46 2.71
CA ILE A 144 -0.86 7.87 3.32
C ILE A 144 0.14 8.96 3.71
N LEU A 145 0.43 9.91 2.83
CA LEU A 145 1.35 11.02 3.09
C LEU A 145 0.86 11.92 4.22
N LYS A 146 -0.45 12.17 4.30
CA LYS A 146 -1.06 12.96 5.39
C LYS A 146 -0.82 12.32 6.76
N ILE A 147 -0.81 10.99 6.87
CA ILE A 147 -0.49 10.28 8.11
C ILE A 147 0.98 10.50 8.50
N ALA A 148 1.88 10.50 7.51
CA ALA A 148 3.30 10.75 7.74
C ALA A 148 3.63 12.22 8.08
N ASP A 149 2.67 13.13 7.88
CA ASP A 149 2.85 14.59 7.90
C ASP A 149 3.86 15.07 6.84
N ILE A 150 3.76 14.48 5.64
CA ILE A 150 4.55 14.83 4.46
C ILE A 150 3.60 15.40 3.40
N LYS A 151 3.99 16.49 2.72
CA LYS A 151 3.18 17.06 1.63
C LYS A 151 3.70 16.60 0.29
N ILE A 152 2.80 16.40 -0.68
CA ILE A 152 3.16 16.11 -2.08
C ILE A 152 4.07 17.20 -2.69
N SER A 153 3.94 18.45 -2.23
CA SER A 153 4.85 19.54 -2.65
C SER A 153 6.30 19.30 -2.27
N ASP A 154 6.57 18.45 -1.29
CA ASP A 154 7.93 18.23 -0.82
C ASP A 154 8.71 17.31 -1.79
N PHE A 155 8.02 16.76 -2.79
CA PHE A 155 8.54 15.87 -3.83
C PHE A 155 8.62 16.48 -5.23
N ASN A 156 8.01 17.66 -5.45
CA ASN A 156 7.98 18.38 -6.73
C ASN A 156 8.77 19.68 -6.64
#